data_AF-T0ZYB1-F1
#
_entry.id   AF-T0ZYB1-F1
#
_cell.length_a   1.000
_cell.length_b   1.000
_cell.length_c   1.000
_cell.angle_alpha   90.00
_cell.angle_beta   90.00
_cell.angle_gamma   90.00
#
_symmetry.space_group_name_H-M   'P 1'
#
loop_
_entity.id
_entity.type
_entity.pdbx_description
1 polymer ?
#
loop_
_entity_poly.entity_id
_entity_poly.type
_entity_poly.pdbx_seq_one_letter_code
_entity_poly.pdbx_strand_id
1 'polypeptide(L)'
;HRIGGDSGALWARRAEAELRSLPEVRLLTRTTVFGVYDGSTFAALERVSDHMRVPPPHQPRQRLWTIVARRAVLAAGALERPIIFGGNDRPGVMLASAARTYVNRFRVAPGRRVAVFTACDDGWKTAFDLIEARIDVPVIIDARREAPPELRAQASRHGVSIMAGAH
;
A
#
# COMPACT_ATOMS: atom_id res chain seq x y z
N HIS A 1 2.61 8.78 -6.30
CA HIS A 1 3.30 9.70 -5.37
C HIS A 1 4.61 10.19 -5.96
N ARG A 2 4.96 11.47 -5.72
CA ARG A 2 6.26 12.06 -6.06
C ARG A 2 7.05 12.37 -4.78
N ILE A 3 8.37 12.20 -4.82
CA ILE A 3 9.29 12.52 -3.72
C ILE A 3 10.44 13.32 -4.34
N GLY A 4 10.64 14.57 -3.89
CA GLY A 4 11.70 15.44 -4.42
C GLY A 4 11.63 15.69 -5.93
N GLY A 5 10.42 15.68 -6.51
CA GLY A 5 10.20 15.85 -7.96
C GLY A 5 10.14 14.54 -8.76
N ASP A 6 10.78 13.47 -8.28
CA ASP A 6 10.79 12.16 -8.91
C ASP A 6 9.57 11.30 -8.54
N SER A 7 9.28 10.27 -9.35
CA SER A 7 8.32 9.24 -8.92
C SER A 7 8.84 8.52 -7.67
N GLY A 8 7.94 8.22 -6.72
CA GLY A 8 8.35 7.53 -5.48
C GLY A 8 9.05 6.19 -5.72
N ALA A 9 8.69 5.47 -6.80
CA ALA A 9 9.35 4.22 -7.17
C ALA A 9 10.80 4.42 -7.65
N LEU A 10 11.06 5.51 -8.40
CA LEU A 10 12.42 5.84 -8.84
C LEU A 10 13.28 6.26 -7.65
N TRP A 11 12.74 7.12 -6.78
CA TRP A 11 13.43 7.54 -5.56
C TRP A 11 13.79 6.33 -4.68
N ALA A 12 12.84 5.41 -4.45
CA ALA A 12 13.07 4.22 -3.64
C ALA A 12 14.15 3.30 -4.23
N ARG A 13 14.18 3.11 -5.56
CA ARG A 13 15.24 2.32 -6.23
C ARG A 13 16.61 2.95 -6.07
N ARG A 14 16.72 4.28 -6.13
CA ARG A 14 18.00 4.98 -5.91
C ARG A 14 18.48 4.83 -4.48
N ALA A 15 17.60 5.06 -3.50
CA ALA A 15 17.92 4.87 -2.09
C ALA A 15 18.32 3.41 -1.79
N GLU A 16 17.63 2.43 -2.37
CA GLU A 16 18.01 1.02 -2.24
C GLU A 16 19.40 0.75 -2.84
N ALA A 17 19.70 1.27 -4.03
CA ALA A 17 21.00 1.09 -4.68
C ALA A 17 22.15 1.71 -3.85
N GLU A 18 21.93 2.91 -3.30
CA GLU A 18 22.86 3.55 -2.38
C GLU A 18 23.10 2.68 -1.13
N LEU A 19 22.03 2.25 -0.45
CA LEU A 19 22.16 1.41 0.74
C LEU A 19 22.88 0.08 0.47
N ARG A 20 22.67 -0.52 -0.71
CA ARG A 20 23.38 -1.73 -1.13
C ARG A 20 24.88 -1.51 -1.38
N SER A 21 25.30 -0.28 -1.70
CA SER A 21 26.70 0.05 -1.92
C SER A 21 27.51 0.19 -0.63
N LEU A 22 26.85 0.33 0.52
CA LEU A 22 27.50 0.57 1.80
C LEU A 22 27.88 -0.76 2.48
N PRO A 23 29.16 -1.00 2.80
CA PRO A 23 29.60 -2.29 3.35
C PRO A 23 29.03 -2.60 4.74
N GLU A 24 28.74 -1.56 5.53
CA GLU A 24 28.20 -1.67 6.89
C GLU A 24 26.67 -1.77 6.93
N VAL A 25 26.00 -1.76 5.78
CA VAL A 25 24.53 -1.82 5.68
C VAL A 25 24.09 -3.19 5.22
N ARG A 26 23.23 -3.83 6.01
CA ARG A 26 22.56 -5.08 5.64
C ARG A 26 21.09 -4.83 5.34
N LEU A 27 20.68 -5.08 4.09
CA LEU A 27 19.28 -5.06 3.67
C LEU A 27 18.68 -6.46 3.68
N LEU A 28 17.67 -6.66 4.52
CA LEU A 28 16.92 -7.93 4.62
C LEU A 28 15.51 -7.75 4.08
N THR A 29 15.31 -7.99 2.78
CA THR A 29 13.98 -7.99 2.16
C THR A 29 13.22 -9.29 2.46
N ARG A 30 11.88 -9.26 2.45
CA ARG A 30 11.03 -10.42 2.80
C ARG A 30 11.23 -10.90 4.25
N THR A 31 11.69 -10.00 5.10
CA THR A 31 11.90 -10.22 6.54
C THR A 31 10.85 -9.48 7.35
N THR A 32 10.20 -10.17 8.27
CA THR A 32 9.22 -9.58 9.18
C THR A 32 9.80 -9.55 10.58
N VAL A 33 10.00 -8.37 11.15
CA VAL A 33 10.20 -8.21 12.60
C VAL A 33 8.86 -8.48 13.26
N PHE A 34 8.75 -9.57 14.03
CA PHE A 34 7.50 -10.00 14.64
C PHE A 34 7.46 -9.81 16.15
N GLY A 35 8.62 -9.54 16.77
CA GLY A 35 8.73 -9.36 18.22
C GLY A 35 9.75 -8.30 18.59
N VAL A 36 9.41 -7.51 19.61
CA VAL A 36 10.29 -6.56 20.29
C VAL A 36 10.32 -6.96 21.76
N TYR A 37 11.51 -7.13 22.31
CA TYR A 37 11.73 -7.59 23.66
C TYR A 37 12.68 -6.64 24.40
N ASP A 38 12.80 -6.85 25.71
CA ASP A 38 13.71 -6.10 26.56
C ASP A 38 15.17 -6.19 26.08
N GLY A 39 15.98 -5.21 26.49
CA GLY A 39 17.38 -5.12 26.08
C GLY A 39 17.59 -4.74 24.62
N SER A 40 16.59 -4.10 23.98
CA SER A 40 16.62 -3.73 22.55
C SER A 40 16.85 -4.94 21.64
N THR A 41 16.19 -6.05 21.99
CA THR A 41 16.24 -7.30 21.24
C THR A 41 15.03 -7.42 20.35
N PHE A 42 15.25 -7.74 19.08
CA PHE A 42 14.21 -7.88 18.06
C PHE A 42 14.29 -9.28 17.45
N ALA A 43 13.15 -9.96 17.33
CA ALA A 43 13.05 -11.20 16.58
C ALA A 43 12.48 -10.94 15.19
N ALA A 44 13.15 -11.46 14.17
CA ALA A 44 12.71 -11.33 12.79
C ALA A 44 12.79 -12.65 12.03
N LEU A 45 11.81 -12.88 11.16
CA LEU A 45 11.76 -14.06 10.30
C LEU A 45 11.98 -13.65 8.85
N GLU A 46 13.09 -14.10 8.28
CA GLU A 46 13.42 -13.94 6.86
C GLU A 46 12.87 -15.12 6.06
N ARG A 47 12.07 -14.84 5.03
CA ARG A 47 11.58 -15.85 4.08
C ARG A 47 12.58 -16.00 2.94
N VAL A 48 13.57 -16.86 3.18
CA VAL A 48 14.76 -17.01 2.33
C VAL A 48 14.41 -17.61 0.97
N SER A 49 13.70 -18.75 0.95
CA SER A 49 13.38 -19.46 -0.31
C SER A 49 11.90 -19.72 -0.58
N ASP A 50 10.97 -19.27 0.29
CA ASP A 50 9.52 -19.41 0.07
C ASP A 50 9.02 -18.87 -1.28
N HIS A 51 9.73 -17.93 -1.88
CA HIS A 51 9.36 -17.28 -3.14
C HIS A 51 10.07 -17.87 -4.38
N MET A 52 10.94 -18.86 -4.20
CA MET A 52 11.70 -19.48 -5.27
C MET A 52 10.99 -20.74 -5.77
N ARG A 53 10.86 -20.89 -7.09
CA ARG A 53 10.27 -22.09 -7.71
C ARG A 53 11.09 -23.35 -7.41
N VAL A 54 12.42 -23.22 -7.43
CA VAL A 54 13.37 -24.29 -7.07
C VAL A 54 14.43 -23.68 -6.17
N PRO A 55 14.40 -23.95 -4.85
CA PRO A 55 15.42 -23.49 -3.93
C PRO A 55 16.80 -24.12 -4.21
N PRO A 56 17.90 -23.36 -4.08
CA PRO A 56 19.26 -23.91 -4.07
C PRO A 56 19.45 -25.01 -3.02
N PRO A 57 20.29 -26.03 -3.30
CA PRO A 57 20.64 -27.05 -2.33
C PRO A 57 21.18 -26.45 -1.02
N HIS A 58 20.81 -27.05 0.10
CA HIS A 58 21.27 -26.67 1.45
C HIS A 58 20.90 -25.24 1.90
N GLN A 59 20.06 -24.52 1.16
CA GLN A 59 19.55 -23.22 1.61
C GLN A 59 18.33 -23.40 2.52
N PRO A 60 18.28 -22.74 3.69
CA PRO A 60 17.12 -22.83 4.56
C PRO A 60 15.90 -22.20 3.88
N ARG A 61 14.71 -22.73 4.20
CA ARG A 61 13.45 -22.13 3.77
C ARG A 61 13.23 -20.75 4.39
N GLN A 62 13.46 -20.68 5.70
CA GLN A 62 13.31 -19.48 6.51
C GLN A 62 14.47 -19.37 7.48
N ARG A 63 14.83 -18.13 7.86
CA ARG A 63 15.88 -17.85 8.83
C ARG A 63 15.32 -16.98 9.95
N LEU A 64 15.51 -17.43 11.18
CA LEU A 64 15.21 -16.64 12.38
C LEU A 64 16.43 -15.76 12.70
N TRP A 65 16.18 -14.48 12.93
CA TRP A 65 17.16 -13.50 13.33
C TRP A 65 16.85 -13.01 14.74
N THR A 66 17.88 -12.99 15.58
CA THR A 66 17.89 -12.23 16.82
C THR A 66 18.78 -11.02 16.60
N ILE A 67 18.19 -9.82 16.64
CA ILE A 67 18.87 -8.56 16.38
C ILE A 67 18.91 -7.79 17.69
N VAL A 68 20.12 -7.51 18.20
CA VAL A 68 20.32 -6.61 19.33
C VAL A 68 20.78 -5.27 18.77
N ALA A 69 19.95 -4.24 18.89
CA ALA A 69 20.22 -2.94 18.29
C ALA A 69 20.43 -1.87 19.36
N ARG A 70 21.41 -0.97 19.19
CA ARG A 70 21.58 0.17 20.10
C ARG A 70 20.46 1.22 19.97
N ARG A 71 19.88 1.32 18.76
CA ARG A 71 18.80 2.24 18.41
C ARG A 71 17.91 1.56 17.38
N ALA A 72 16.62 1.87 17.41
CA ALA A 72 15.65 1.39 16.44
C ALA A 72 14.79 2.56 15.95
N VAL A 73 14.40 2.48 14.67
CA VAL A 73 13.44 3.40 14.05
C VAL A 73 12.27 2.56 13.55
N LEU A 74 11.05 2.86 14.03
CA LEU A 74 9.84 2.19 13.59
C LEU A 74 9.24 2.92 12.39
N ALA A 75 9.26 2.28 11.23
CA ALA A 75 8.69 2.79 9.98
C ALA A 75 7.72 1.75 9.35
N ALA A 76 6.86 1.12 10.16
CA ALA A 76 5.97 0.04 9.74
C ALA A 76 4.77 0.50 8.88
N GLY A 77 4.60 1.81 8.70
CA GLY A 77 3.47 2.39 7.98
C GLY A 77 2.15 2.29 8.76
N ALA A 78 1.04 2.33 8.04
CA ALA A 78 -0.32 2.21 8.59
C ALA A 78 -1.16 1.31 7.67
N LEU A 79 -2.05 0.51 8.26
CA LEU A 79 -3.00 -0.31 7.53
C LEU A 79 -4.32 0.44 7.35
N GLU A 80 -4.90 0.35 6.15
CA GLU A 80 -6.25 0.85 5.90
C GLU A 80 -7.27 0.04 6.70
N ARG A 81 -8.30 0.72 7.19
CA ARG A 81 -9.41 0.11 7.92
C ARG A 81 -10.64 0.03 7.02
N PRO A 82 -11.34 -1.11 6.97
CA PRO A 82 -12.60 -1.20 6.22
C PRO A 82 -13.68 -0.37 6.91
N ILE A 83 -14.68 0.07 6.13
CA ILE A 83 -15.88 0.72 6.66
C ILE A 83 -16.99 -0.34 6.78
N ILE A 84 -17.70 -0.32 7.90
CA ILE A 84 -18.73 -1.30 8.21
C ILE A 84 -20.07 -0.83 7.65
N PHE A 85 -20.65 -1.64 6.77
CA PHE A 85 -21.98 -1.42 6.18
C PHE A 85 -22.58 -2.78 5.77
N GLY A 86 -23.89 -2.83 5.51
CA GLY A 86 -24.56 -4.07 5.12
C GLY A 86 -24.01 -4.63 3.80
N GLY A 87 -23.52 -5.87 3.83
CA GLY A 87 -22.94 -6.55 2.65
C GLY A 87 -21.49 -6.14 2.33
N ASN A 88 -20.75 -5.60 3.31
CA ASN A 88 -19.34 -5.25 3.18
C ASN A 88 -18.38 -6.46 3.08
N ASP A 89 -18.92 -7.68 3.12
CA ASP A 89 -18.24 -8.96 2.99
C ASP A 89 -18.42 -9.59 1.60
N ARG A 90 -19.20 -8.98 0.70
CA ARG A 90 -19.51 -9.54 -0.61
C ARG A 90 -18.29 -9.54 -1.55
N PRO A 91 -18.17 -10.53 -2.45
CA PRO A 91 -17.19 -10.49 -3.52
C PRO A 91 -17.26 -9.20 -4.33
N GLY A 92 -16.10 -8.58 -4.57
CA GLY A 92 -15.99 -7.28 -5.22
C GLY A 92 -15.84 -6.11 -4.25
N VAL A 93 -16.22 -6.27 -2.98
CA VAL A 93 -15.87 -5.30 -1.94
C VAL A 93 -14.42 -5.53 -1.52
N MET A 94 -13.61 -4.47 -1.58
CA MET A 94 -12.22 -4.49 -1.16
C MET A 94 -11.78 -3.12 -0.64
N LEU A 95 -10.69 -3.12 0.13
CA LEU A 95 -10.01 -1.89 0.57
C LEU A 95 -9.58 -1.04 -0.63
N ALA A 96 -9.68 0.29 -0.53
CA ALA A 96 -9.33 1.19 -1.61
C ALA A 96 -7.83 1.09 -1.94
N SER A 97 -6.98 0.98 -0.92
CA SER A 97 -5.54 0.75 -1.09
C SER A 97 -5.23 -0.58 -1.78
N ALA A 98 -6.05 -1.62 -1.59
CA ALA A 98 -5.91 -2.89 -2.29
C ALA A 98 -6.25 -2.73 -3.78
N ALA A 99 -7.37 -2.10 -4.10
CA ALA A 99 -7.75 -1.77 -5.48
C ALA A 99 -6.66 -0.97 -6.20
N ARG A 100 -6.14 0.08 -5.54
CA ARG A 100 -5.03 0.90 -6.03
C ARG A 100 -3.75 0.09 -6.22
N THR A 101 -3.45 -0.84 -5.32
CA THR A 101 -2.29 -1.74 -5.43
C THR A 101 -2.42 -2.66 -6.64
N TYR A 102 -3.60 -3.26 -6.87
CA TYR A 102 -3.84 -4.11 -8.04
C TYR A 102 -3.58 -3.36 -9.34
N VAL A 103 -4.14 -2.16 -9.49
CA VAL A 103 -3.97 -1.35 -10.71
C VAL A 103 -2.53 -0.90 -10.89
N ASN A 104 -1.91 -0.33 -9.87
CA ASN A 104 -0.59 0.30 -10.02
C ASN A 104 0.57 -0.68 -10.02
N ARG A 105 0.53 -1.70 -9.14
CA ARG A 105 1.62 -2.65 -8.95
C ARG A 105 1.49 -3.87 -9.84
N PHE A 106 0.29 -4.42 -9.95
CA PHE A 106 0.05 -5.68 -10.65
C PHE A 106 -0.56 -5.50 -12.03
N ARG A 107 -0.98 -4.28 -12.39
CA ARG A 107 -1.67 -3.97 -13.65
C ARG A 107 -2.94 -4.81 -13.84
N VAL A 108 -3.62 -5.10 -12.75
CA VAL A 108 -4.88 -5.84 -12.71
C VAL A 108 -6.02 -4.87 -12.39
N ALA A 109 -7.07 -4.87 -13.22
CA ALA A 109 -8.28 -4.11 -12.93
C ALA A 109 -9.09 -4.82 -11.82
N PRO A 110 -9.42 -4.16 -10.69
CA PRO A 110 -10.26 -4.75 -9.63
C PRO A 110 -11.71 -4.97 -10.06
N GLY A 111 -12.14 -4.34 -11.16
CA GLY A 111 -13.45 -4.48 -11.76
C GLY A 111 -13.56 -3.62 -13.02
N ARG A 112 -14.63 -3.80 -13.79
CA ARG A 112 -14.92 -2.94 -14.97
C ARG A 112 -15.57 -1.62 -14.58
N ARG A 113 -16.43 -1.68 -13.54
CA ARG A 113 -17.20 -0.56 -13.01
C ARG A 113 -17.12 -0.58 -11.49
N VAL A 114 -16.58 0.47 -10.89
CA VAL A 114 -16.18 0.51 -9.48
C VAL A 114 -16.73 1.77 -8.81
N ALA A 115 -17.52 1.60 -7.76
CA ALA A 115 -17.83 2.69 -6.84
C ALA A 115 -16.74 2.81 -5.77
N VAL A 116 -16.35 4.03 -5.42
CA VAL A 116 -15.36 4.27 -4.35
C VAL A 116 -16.07 4.89 -3.16
N PHE A 117 -16.03 4.21 -2.02
CA PHE A 117 -16.54 4.71 -0.75
C PHE A 117 -15.36 5.10 0.15
N THR A 118 -15.36 6.32 0.70
CA THR A 118 -14.22 6.86 1.44
C THR A 118 -14.64 7.76 2.59
N ALA A 119 -13.76 7.88 3.59
CA ALA A 119 -13.87 8.86 4.68
C ALA A 119 -12.68 9.85 4.70
N CYS A 120 -11.76 9.76 3.73
CA CYS A 120 -10.59 10.63 3.62
C CYS A 120 -10.10 10.78 2.17
N ASP A 121 -9.11 11.63 1.97
CA ASP A 121 -8.57 11.94 0.63
C ASP A 121 -7.85 10.75 -0.03
N ASP A 122 -7.50 9.69 0.71
CA ASP A 122 -6.83 8.54 0.12
C ASP A 122 -7.75 7.71 -0.80
N GLY A 123 -9.05 7.67 -0.51
CA GLY A 123 -10.04 7.08 -1.40
C GLY A 123 -10.17 7.86 -2.72
N TRP A 124 -10.08 9.20 -2.67
CA TRP A 124 -10.07 10.02 -3.88
C TRP A 124 -8.86 9.74 -4.77
N LYS A 125 -7.67 9.63 -4.17
CA LYS A 125 -6.46 9.21 -4.90
C LYS A 125 -6.67 7.85 -5.57
N THR A 126 -7.30 6.91 -4.88
CA THR A 126 -7.64 5.61 -5.47
C THR A 126 -8.59 5.78 -6.65
N ALA A 127 -9.67 6.55 -6.52
CA ALA A 127 -10.62 6.79 -7.61
C ALA A 127 -9.92 7.37 -8.85
N PHE A 128 -9.03 8.35 -8.68
CA PHE A 128 -8.28 8.93 -9.79
C PHE A 128 -7.31 7.94 -10.43
N ASP A 129 -6.59 7.13 -9.66
CA ASP A 129 -5.72 6.08 -10.21
C ASP A 129 -6.53 5.05 -11.02
N LEU A 130 -7.75 4.71 -10.60
CA LEU A 130 -8.65 3.82 -11.35
C LEU A 130 -9.10 4.47 -12.68
N ILE A 131 -9.46 5.75 -12.65
CA ILE A 131 -9.88 6.51 -13.84
C ILE A 131 -8.73 6.64 -14.84
N GLU A 132 -7.52 6.97 -14.38
CA GLU A 132 -6.32 7.03 -15.21
C GLU A 132 -5.99 5.67 -15.84
N ALA A 133 -6.31 4.58 -15.14
CA ALA A 133 -6.23 3.21 -15.66
C ALA A 133 -7.42 2.81 -16.56
N ARG A 134 -8.31 3.76 -16.90
CA ARG A 134 -9.49 3.60 -17.77
C ARG A 134 -10.55 2.64 -17.22
N ILE A 135 -10.67 2.55 -15.89
CA ILE A 135 -11.76 1.83 -15.22
C ILE A 135 -12.94 2.79 -15.06
N ASP A 136 -14.18 2.30 -15.28
CA ASP A 136 -15.39 3.11 -15.08
C ASP A 136 -15.61 3.34 -13.59
N VAL A 137 -15.50 4.59 -13.15
CA VAL A 137 -15.79 5.03 -11.78
C VAL A 137 -16.99 5.97 -11.82
N PRO A 138 -18.23 5.44 -11.72
CA PRO A 138 -19.42 6.28 -11.87
C PRO A 138 -19.64 7.20 -10.67
N VAL A 139 -19.15 6.83 -9.47
CA VAL A 139 -19.42 7.57 -8.24
C VAL A 139 -18.29 7.46 -7.22
N ILE A 140 -18.00 8.59 -6.56
CA ILE A 140 -17.22 8.68 -5.33
C ILE A 140 -18.17 9.06 -4.20
N ILE A 141 -18.27 8.20 -3.20
CA ILE A 141 -19.10 8.38 -2.02
C ILE A 141 -18.17 8.78 -0.87
N ASP A 142 -18.28 10.03 -0.41
CA ASP A 142 -17.48 10.58 0.68
C ASP A 142 -18.35 10.74 1.93
N ALA A 143 -17.95 10.09 3.02
CA ALA A 143 -18.65 10.15 4.29
C ALA A 143 -18.58 11.54 4.95
N ARG A 144 -17.63 12.39 4.54
CA ARG A 144 -17.54 13.77 5.03
C ARG A 144 -18.69 14.59 4.45
N ARG A 145 -19.28 15.45 5.29
CA ARG A 145 -20.34 16.39 4.87
C ARG A 145 -19.98 17.20 3.63
N GLU A 146 -18.72 17.62 3.55
CA GLU A 146 -18.19 18.34 2.40
C GLU A 146 -16.87 17.71 1.96
N ALA A 147 -16.79 17.41 0.66
CA ALA A 147 -15.54 17.00 0.03
C ALA A 147 -14.68 18.23 -0.31
N PRO A 148 -13.34 18.14 -0.23
CA PRO A 148 -12.46 19.25 -0.56
C PRO A 148 -12.70 19.82 -1.98
N PRO A 149 -12.80 21.15 -2.16
CA PRO A 149 -13.12 21.78 -3.45
C PRO A 149 -12.23 21.33 -4.61
N GLU A 150 -10.94 21.15 -4.38
CA GLU A 150 -9.96 20.73 -5.37
C GLU A 150 -10.20 19.30 -5.87
N LEU A 151 -10.56 18.38 -4.96
CA LEU A 151 -10.89 16.99 -5.31
C LEU A 151 -12.21 16.93 -6.07
N ARG A 152 -13.19 17.75 -5.67
CA ARG A 152 -14.46 17.89 -6.42
C ARG A 152 -14.21 18.40 -7.83
N ALA A 153 -13.43 19.46 -7.99
CA ALA A 153 -13.10 20.03 -9.29
C ALA A 153 -12.39 19.00 -10.19
N GLN A 154 -11.47 18.21 -9.64
CA GLN A 154 -10.80 17.14 -10.38
C GLN A 154 -11.79 16.05 -10.81
N ALA A 155 -12.65 15.57 -9.92
CA ALA A 155 -13.67 14.58 -10.27
C ALA A 155 -14.65 15.07 -11.35
N SER A 156 -15.06 16.35 -11.29
CA SER A 156 -15.90 16.97 -12.33
C SER A 156 -15.24 16.96 -13.71
N ARG A 157 -13.92 17.17 -13.81
CA ARG A 157 -13.18 17.08 -15.10
C ARG A 157 -13.21 15.68 -15.69
N HIS A 158 -13.38 14.65 -14.85
CA HIS A 158 -13.50 13.26 -15.27
C HIS A 158 -14.96 12.80 -15.43
N GLY A 159 -15.94 13.68 -15.21
CA GLY A 159 -17.37 13.33 -15.30
C GLY A 159 -17.87 12.39 -14.21
N VAL A 160 -17.18 12.33 -13.06
CA VAL A 160 -17.50 11.42 -11.96
C VAL A 160 -18.52 12.06 -11.02
N SER A 161 -19.56 11.32 -10.65
CA SER A 161 -20.55 11.80 -9.68
C SER A 161 -20.00 11.76 -8.26
N ILE A 162 -20.36 12.73 -7.43
CA ILE A 162 -19.88 12.83 -6.05
C ILE A 162 -21.09 12.81 -5.11
N MET A 163 -21.07 11.91 -4.13
CA MET A 163 -22.06 11.84 -3.05
C MET A 163 -21.37 12.16 -1.73
N ALA A 164 -21.50 13.39 -1.24
CA ALA A 164 -20.94 13.80 0.05
C ALA A 164 -21.96 13.63 1.19
N GLY A 165 -21.46 13.46 2.42
CA GLY A 165 -22.26 13.30 3.63
C GLY A 165 -23.02 11.97 3.70
N ALA A 166 -22.65 10.99 2.88
CA ALA A 166 -23.28 9.67 2.87
C ALA A 166 -22.83 8.87 4.11
N HIS A 167 -23.80 8.36 4.86
CA HIS A 167 -23.59 7.57 6.09
C HIS A 167 -24.39 6.28 6.03
#